data_AF-A0A9E4FP45-F1
#
_entry.id   AF-A0A9E4FP45-F1
#
_cell.length_a   1.000
_cell.length_b   1.000
_cell.length_c   1.000
_cell.angle_alpha   90.00
_cell.angle_beta   90.00
_cell.angle_gamma   90.00
#
_symmetry.space_group_name_H-M   'P 1'
#
loop_
_entity.id
_entity.type
_entity.pdbx_description
1 polymer ?
#
loop_
_entity_poly.entity_id
_entity_poly.type
_entity_poly.pdbx_seq_one_letter_code
_entity_poly.pdbx_strand_id
1 'polypeptide(L)'
;MSEQDREQLDGDTDGSSWISNNKVRLLLVGIVMALTLGFLISQAFPGSTRYYLTVDEFLANSESQDGRSVRVVGSLVPDSFQREQGTTLANFQIANEGQVLNASYLGVVPDLFFNVDSEIVLEGKYSPGSGFHVDSVVVKCPSKYEALSQEV
;
A
#
# COMPACT_ATOMS: atom_id res chain seq x y z
N MET A 1 59.53 36.92 -46.13
CA MET A 1 58.81 37.55 -45.00
C MET A 1 57.46 36.87 -44.92
N SER A 2 57.25 35.90 -44.03
CA SER A 2 56.95 36.07 -42.58
C SER A 2 55.52 36.62 -42.44
N GLU A 3 54.57 36.10 -41.66
CA GLU A 3 54.48 35.21 -40.48
C GLU A 3 53.16 34.42 -40.64
N GLN A 4 53.02 33.12 -40.37
CA GLN A 4 53.11 32.44 -39.07
C GLN A 4 52.14 33.00 -37.99
N ASP A 5 51.32 32.09 -37.45
CA ASP A 5 50.57 32.17 -36.19
C ASP A 5 49.22 32.93 -36.14
N ARG A 6 48.15 32.12 -36.19
CA ARG A 6 47.10 31.98 -35.16
C ARG A 6 46.11 30.88 -35.61
N GLU A 7 46.30 29.62 -35.25
CA GLU A 7 45.80 29.02 -33.99
C GLU A 7 44.37 29.51 -33.69
N GLN A 8 43.32 28.69 -33.78
CA GLN A 8 43.14 27.53 -32.94
C GLN A 8 42.19 26.52 -33.60
N LEU A 9 42.78 25.39 -33.97
CA LEU A 9 42.14 24.17 -34.42
C LEU A 9 41.47 23.45 -33.23
N ASP A 10 40.38 22.80 -33.59
CA ASP A 10 39.96 21.50 -33.08
C ASP A 10 39.55 21.41 -31.61
N GLY A 11 38.23 21.30 -31.44
CA GLY A 11 37.61 20.71 -30.25
C GLY A 11 38.10 19.28 -30.07
N ASP A 12 39.17 19.16 -29.31
CA ASP A 12 39.60 17.92 -28.68
C ASP A 12 38.52 17.53 -27.65
N THR A 13 37.57 16.73 -28.12
CA THR A 13 36.74 15.88 -27.25
C THR A 13 37.53 14.61 -27.02
N ASP A 14 38.66 14.70 -26.29
CA ASP A 14 39.36 13.53 -25.77
C ASP A 14 38.57 12.97 -24.59
N GLY A 15 37.51 12.25 -24.95
CA GLY A 15 36.64 11.51 -24.06
C GLY A 15 36.79 10.02 -24.29
N SER A 16 37.97 9.48 -23.99
CA SER A 16 38.21 8.07 -23.64
C SER A 16 37.95 7.00 -24.71
N SER A 17 39.01 6.50 -25.34
CA SER A 17 38.96 5.15 -25.94
C SER A 17 40.31 4.42 -25.98
N TRP A 18 40.98 4.31 -24.83
CA TRP A 18 42.02 3.29 -24.60
C TRP A 18 41.58 2.29 -23.53
N ILE A 19 40.53 1.51 -23.81
CA ILE A 19 40.06 0.46 -22.91
C ILE A 19 40.30 -0.89 -23.58
N SER A 20 41.19 -1.70 -23.02
CA SER A 20 41.50 -3.06 -23.47
C SER A 20 40.25 -3.96 -23.43
N ASN A 21 40.09 -4.87 -24.41
CA ASN A 21 38.88 -5.70 -24.59
C ASN A 21 38.40 -6.43 -23.32
N ASN A 22 39.29 -6.78 -22.40
CA ASN A 22 38.96 -7.39 -21.11
C ASN A 22 38.38 -6.39 -20.10
N LYS A 23 38.87 -5.14 -20.07
CA LYS A 23 38.31 -4.06 -19.26
C LYS A 23 36.96 -3.60 -19.80
N VAL A 24 36.78 -3.56 -21.13
CA VAL A 24 35.46 -3.30 -21.76
C VAL A 24 34.45 -4.38 -21.38
N ARG A 25 34.83 -5.66 -21.45
CA ARG A 25 33.97 -6.78 -21.04
C ARG A 25 33.59 -6.70 -19.56
N LEU A 26 34.54 -6.35 -18.69
CA LEU A 26 34.31 -6.22 -17.26
C LEU A 26 33.39 -5.03 -16.94
N LEU A 27 33.55 -3.91 -17.64
CA LEU A 27 32.63 -2.76 -17.57
C LEU A 27 31.23 -3.13 -18.05
N LEU A 28 31.09 -3.85 -19.17
CA LEU A 28 29.79 -4.29 -19.67
C LEU A 28 29.08 -5.20 -18.68
N VAL A 29 29.78 -6.17 -18.09
CA VAL A 29 29.20 -7.05 -17.06
C VAL A 29 28.78 -6.25 -15.83
N GLY A 30 29.59 -5.29 -15.38
CA GLY A 30 29.25 -4.41 -14.26
C GLY A 30 28.02 -3.54 -14.53
N ILE A 31 27.91 -2.96 -15.73
CA ILE A 31 26.74 -2.16 -16.14
C ILE A 31 25.50 -3.04 -16.21
N VAL A 32 25.58 -4.22 -16.83
CA VAL A 32 24.45 -5.15 -16.90
C VAL A 32 24.03 -5.56 -15.48
N MET A 33 24.98 -5.86 -14.59
CA MET A 33 24.70 -6.21 -13.20
C MET A 33 24.08 -5.04 -12.41
N ALA A 34 24.52 -3.80 -12.64
CA ALA A 34 23.95 -2.62 -11.99
C ALA A 34 22.52 -2.35 -12.50
N LEU A 35 22.28 -2.48 -13.80
CA LEU A 35 20.95 -2.33 -14.40
C LEU A 35 19.99 -3.41 -13.92
N THR A 36 20.42 -4.66 -13.81
CA THR A 36 19.59 -5.74 -13.29
C THR A 36 19.28 -5.52 -11.81
N LEU A 37 20.26 -5.12 -10.98
CA LEU A 37 20.00 -4.77 -9.58
C LEU A 37 19.04 -3.59 -9.45
N GLY A 38 19.24 -2.52 -10.22
CA GLY A 38 18.35 -1.37 -10.23
C GLY A 38 16.92 -1.74 -10.59
N PHE A 39 16.75 -2.53 -11.66
CA PHE A 39 15.44 -3.05 -12.07
C PHE A 39 14.80 -3.94 -11.01
N LEU A 40 15.57 -4.83 -10.38
CA LEU A 40 15.07 -5.67 -9.30
C LEU A 40 14.67 -4.87 -8.06
N ILE A 41 15.40 -3.82 -7.70
CA ILE A 41 15.04 -2.92 -6.58
C ILE A 41 13.73 -2.19 -6.87
N SER A 42 13.55 -1.68 -8.09
CA SER A 42 12.27 -1.07 -8.50
C SER A 42 11.11 -2.08 -8.43
N GLN A 43 11.36 -3.36 -8.67
CA GLN A 43 10.38 -4.43 -8.55
C GLN A 43 10.31 -5.06 -7.16
N ALA A 44 11.19 -4.72 -6.22
CA ALA A 44 11.24 -5.36 -4.91
C ALA A 44 10.18 -4.82 -3.94
N PHE A 45 9.63 -3.63 -4.20
CA PHE A 45 8.63 -3.00 -3.33
C PHE A 45 7.34 -2.61 -4.06
N PRO A 46 6.62 -3.53 -4.73
CA PRO A 46 5.25 -3.28 -5.14
C PRO A 46 4.36 -3.25 -3.88
N GLY A 47 4.29 -2.10 -3.22
CA GLY A 47 3.14 -1.65 -2.43
C GLY A 47 2.54 -2.59 -1.37
N SER A 48 3.29 -3.52 -0.79
CA SER A 48 2.76 -4.44 0.23
C SER A 48 2.65 -3.82 1.63
N THR A 49 2.71 -2.50 1.74
CA THR A 49 2.25 -1.81 2.95
C THR A 49 0.73 -1.73 2.85
N ARG A 50 0.03 -2.76 3.33
CA ARG A 50 -1.41 -2.63 3.56
C ARG A 50 -1.59 -1.57 4.65
N TYR A 51 -1.92 -0.36 4.24
CA TYR A 51 -2.19 0.74 5.16
C TYR A 51 -3.41 0.37 6.00
N TYR A 52 -3.18 0.29 7.30
CA TYR A 52 -4.24 0.23 8.30
C TYR A 52 -4.65 1.66 8.59
N LEU A 53 -5.92 1.95 8.37
CA LEU A 53 -6.53 3.24 8.65
C LEU A 53 -7.72 3.01 9.56
N THR A 54 -8.01 3.95 10.45
CA THR A 54 -9.30 3.98 11.14
C THR A 54 -10.38 4.55 10.22
N VAL A 55 -11.65 4.45 10.64
CA VAL A 55 -12.78 5.01 9.86
C VAL A 55 -12.64 6.52 9.67
N ASP A 56 -12.26 7.25 10.71
CA ASP A 56 -12.06 8.70 10.66
C ASP A 56 -10.87 9.08 9.76
N GLU A 57 -9.74 8.38 9.86
CA GLU A 57 -8.58 8.58 8.97
C GLU A 57 -8.92 8.30 7.52
N PHE A 58 -9.64 7.21 7.24
CA PHE A 58 -10.04 6.85 5.89
C PHE A 58 -10.97 7.89 5.25
N LEU A 59 -11.89 8.45 6.03
CA LEU A 59 -12.80 9.50 5.57
C LEU A 59 -12.10 10.86 5.41
N ALA A 60 -11.10 11.16 6.24
CA ALA A 60 -10.29 12.37 6.15
C ALA A 60 -9.28 12.35 4.98
N ASN A 61 -8.81 11.18 4.59
CA ASN A 61 -7.77 11.01 3.57
C ASN A 61 -8.35 10.60 2.21
N SER A 62 -8.60 11.57 1.32
CA SER A 62 -9.07 11.31 -0.06
C SER A 62 -8.08 10.49 -0.91
N GLU A 63 -6.78 10.52 -0.60
CA GLU A 63 -5.78 9.70 -1.31
C GLU A 63 -5.94 8.19 -1.05
N SER A 64 -6.58 7.81 0.07
CA SER A 64 -6.92 6.43 0.38
C SER A 64 -8.14 5.92 -0.41
N GLN A 65 -8.86 6.82 -1.08
CA GLN A 65 -10.06 6.55 -1.86
C GLN A 65 -9.78 6.31 -3.36
N ASP A 66 -8.50 6.23 -3.74
CA ASP A 66 -8.04 6.10 -5.14
C ASP A 66 -8.12 4.64 -5.68
N GLY A 67 -9.11 3.87 -5.24
CA GLY A 67 -9.35 2.49 -5.71
C GLY A 67 -8.31 1.44 -5.28
N ARG A 68 -7.33 1.81 -4.45
CA ARG A 68 -6.35 0.90 -3.85
C ARG A 68 -7.00 0.05 -2.76
N SER A 69 -6.49 -1.17 -2.55
CA SER A 69 -6.91 -2.00 -1.41
C SER A 69 -6.36 -1.43 -0.11
N VAL A 70 -7.24 -1.11 0.83
CA VAL A 70 -6.93 -0.55 2.14
C VAL A 70 -7.56 -1.40 3.24
N ARG A 71 -7.01 -1.30 4.46
CA ARG A 71 -7.57 -1.94 5.64
C ARG A 71 -8.16 -0.89 6.56
N VAL A 72 -9.47 -0.92 6.76
CA VAL A 72 -10.18 0.02 7.63
C VAL A 72 -10.54 -0.67 8.94
N VAL A 73 -10.24 -0.01 10.06
CA VAL A 73 -10.46 -0.51 11.43
C VAL A 73 -11.59 0.26 12.10
N GLY A 74 -12.54 -0.47 12.69
CA GLY A 74 -13.65 0.10 13.46
C GLY A 74 -14.40 -0.94 14.27
N SER A 75 -15.46 -0.51 14.94
CA SER A 75 -16.42 -1.37 15.64
C SER A 75 -17.75 -1.42 14.89
N LEU A 76 -18.48 -2.53 15.00
CA LEU A 76 -19.78 -2.67 14.36
C LEU A 76 -20.78 -1.73 15.01
N VAL A 77 -21.50 -0.95 14.21
CA VAL A 77 -22.65 -0.19 14.69
C VAL A 77 -23.81 -1.16 14.98
N PRO A 78 -24.37 -1.17 16.21
CA PRO A 78 -25.50 -2.04 16.56
C PRO A 78 -26.67 -1.86 15.58
N ASP A 79 -27.35 -2.96 15.27
CA ASP A 79 -28.51 -3.00 14.35
C ASP A 79 -28.24 -2.51 12.91
N SER A 80 -26.98 -2.23 12.54
CA SER A 80 -26.64 -1.79 11.19
C SER A 80 -26.51 -2.92 10.17
N PHE A 81 -26.36 -4.16 10.64
CA PHE A 81 -26.10 -5.31 9.80
C PHE A 81 -27.38 -5.79 9.10
N GLN A 82 -27.40 -5.72 7.78
CA GLN A 82 -28.48 -6.20 6.94
C GLN A 82 -27.95 -7.15 5.87
N ARG A 83 -28.64 -8.27 5.67
CA ARG A 83 -28.32 -9.23 4.61
C ARG A 83 -29.45 -9.27 3.60
N GLU A 84 -29.10 -9.21 2.33
CA GLU A 84 -30.08 -9.32 1.25
C GLU A 84 -30.66 -10.74 1.16
N GLN A 85 -31.97 -10.83 0.90
CA GLN A 85 -32.64 -12.13 0.83
C GLN A 85 -32.19 -12.90 -0.41
N GLY A 86 -31.78 -14.15 -0.22
CA GLY A 86 -31.36 -15.03 -1.31
C GLY A 86 -29.91 -14.84 -1.78
N THR A 87 -29.14 -13.94 -1.17
CA THR A 87 -27.71 -13.76 -1.47
C THR A 87 -26.86 -13.78 -0.20
N THR A 88 -25.54 -13.82 -0.36
CA THR A 88 -24.59 -13.64 0.76
C THR A 88 -24.11 -12.19 0.86
N LEU A 89 -24.77 -11.26 0.18
CA LEU A 89 -24.43 -9.84 0.24
C LEU A 89 -24.94 -9.25 1.55
N ALA A 90 -24.02 -8.74 2.35
CA ALA A 90 -24.29 -8.07 3.61
C ALA A 90 -23.85 -6.60 3.51
N ASN A 91 -24.72 -5.71 3.98
CA ASN A 91 -24.46 -4.29 4.14
C ASN A 91 -24.46 -3.97 5.63
N PHE A 92 -23.43 -3.27 6.10
CA PHE A 92 -23.29 -2.92 7.51
C PHE A 92 -22.48 -1.63 7.67
N GLN A 93 -22.48 -1.09 8.88
CA GLN A 93 -21.77 0.13 9.21
C GLN A 93 -20.73 -0.14 10.28
N ILE A 94 -19.51 0.36 10.08
CA ILE A 94 -18.48 0.38 11.11
C ILE A 94 -18.23 1.81 11.57
N ALA A 95 -17.92 2.00 12.84
CA ALA A 95 -17.66 3.30 13.43
C ALA A 95 -16.29 3.36 14.11
N ASN A 96 -15.70 4.55 14.11
CA ASN A 96 -14.52 4.88 14.90
C ASN A 96 -14.57 6.38 15.24
N GLU A 97 -14.27 6.75 16.49
CA GLU A 97 -14.29 8.14 17.00
C GLU A 97 -15.50 9.00 16.56
N GLY A 98 -16.68 8.40 16.45
CA GLY A 98 -17.92 9.09 16.06
C GLY A 98 -18.14 9.28 14.56
N GLN A 99 -17.19 8.84 13.73
CA GLN A 99 -17.37 8.71 12.27
C GLN A 99 -17.90 7.32 11.93
N VAL A 100 -18.68 7.22 10.84
CA VAL A 100 -19.32 5.98 10.39
C VAL A 100 -19.02 5.74 8.92
N LEU A 101 -18.67 4.50 8.57
CA LEU A 101 -18.42 4.05 7.21
C LEU A 101 -19.40 2.95 6.81
N ASN A 102 -20.06 3.15 5.67
CA ASN A 102 -20.92 2.15 5.04
C ASN A 102 -20.07 1.16 4.25
N ALA A 103 -20.23 -0.13 4.55
CA ALA A 103 -19.49 -1.21 3.93
C ALA A 103 -20.44 -2.28 3.36
N SER A 104 -20.05 -2.84 2.21
CA SER A 104 -20.72 -3.96 1.56
C SER A 104 -19.76 -5.15 1.46
N TYR A 105 -20.20 -6.34 1.87
CA TYR A 105 -19.39 -7.55 1.87
C TYR A 105 -20.16 -8.71 1.27
N LEU A 106 -19.56 -9.39 0.30
CA LEU A 106 -20.13 -10.58 -0.31
C LEU A 106 -19.53 -11.84 0.34
N GLY A 107 -20.15 -12.31 1.43
CA GLY A 107 -19.62 -13.45 2.15
C GLY A 107 -20.22 -13.67 3.53
N VAL A 108 -19.73 -14.73 4.18
CA VAL A 108 -20.10 -15.05 5.56
C VAL A 108 -19.17 -14.30 6.50
N VAL A 109 -19.75 -13.56 7.44
CA VAL A 109 -18.99 -12.89 8.51
C VAL A 109 -18.84 -13.85 9.70
N PRO A 110 -17.70 -13.85 10.42
CA PRO A 110 -17.52 -14.66 11.62
C PRO A 110 -18.49 -14.26 12.74
N ASP A 111 -18.87 -15.18 13.62
CA ASP A 111 -19.79 -14.89 14.75
C ASP A 111 -19.28 -13.77 15.67
N LEU A 112 -17.96 -13.66 15.83
CA LEU A 112 -17.31 -12.62 16.64
C LEU A 112 -17.54 -11.20 16.10
N PHE A 113 -17.96 -11.06 14.85
CA PHE A 113 -18.26 -9.77 14.22
C PHE A 113 -19.36 -9.01 14.95
N PHE A 114 -20.29 -9.72 15.62
CA PHE A 114 -21.42 -9.12 16.32
C PHE A 114 -21.12 -8.72 17.76
N ASN A 115 -19.89 -8.92 18.24
CA ASN A 115 -19.50 -8.52 19.59
C ASN A 115 -19.11 -7.04 19.63
N VAL A 116 -19.65 -6.32 20.62
CA VAL A 116 -19.39 -4.89 20.83
C VAL A 116 -17.92 -4.60 21.17
N ASP A 117 -17.27 -5.53 21.89
CA ASP A 117 -15.86 -5.40 22.32
C ASP A 117 -14.85 -5.85 21.25
N SER A 118 -15.31 -6.28 20.07
CA SER A 118 -14.43 -6.78 19.02
C SER A 118 -14.03 -5.69 18.04
N GLU A 119 -12.73 -5.64 17.74
CA GLU A 119 -12.21 -4.73 16.73
C GLU A 119 -12.28 -5.40 15.35
N ILE A 120 -12.96 -4.75 14.42
CA ILE A 120 -13.22 -5.26 13.08
C ILE A 120 -12.26 -4.58 12.11
N VAL A 121 -11.58 -5.39 11.31
CA VAL A 121 -10.72 -4.96 10.21
C VAL A 121 -11.36 -5.38 8.90
N LEU A 122 -11.73 -4.39 8.10
CA LEU A 122 -12.24 -4.57 6.75
C LEU A 122 -11.11 -4.38 5.76
N GLU A 123 -10.80 -5.39 4.95
CA GLU A 123 -9.94 -5.24 3.79
C GLU A 123 -10.80 -5.06 2.55
N GLY A 124 -10.57 -3.99 1.80
CA GLY A 124 -11.41 -3.68 0.66
C GLY A 124 -10.95 -2.47 -0.13
N LYS A 125 -11.79 -2.04 -1.05
CA LYS A 125 -11.55 -0.89 -1.92
C LYS A 125 -12.72 0.06 -1.83
N TYR A 126 -12.42 1.35 -1.93
CA TYR A 126 -13.44 2.36 -2.04
C TYR A 126 -13.78 2.64 -3.50
N SER A 127 -15.07 2.72 -3.80
CA SER A 127 -15.57 3.08 -5.12
C SER A 127 -16.51 4.29 -4.99
N PRO A 128 -16.22 5.40 -5.70
CA PRO A 128 -17.09 6.58 -5.70
C PRO A 128 -18.52 6.20 -6.11
N GLY A 129 -19.50 6.47 -5.24
CA GLY A 129 -20.92 6.24 -5.49
C GLY A 129 -21.50 4.92 -4.99
N SER A 130 -20.70 3.85 -4.87
CA SER A 130 -21.16 2.55 -4.33
C SER A 130 -20.66 2.25 -2.91
N GLY A 131 -19.82 3.12 -2.33
CA GLY A 131 -19.30 2.99 -0.98
C GLY A 131 -18.07 2.09 -0.89
N PHE A 132 -17.81 1.56 0.30
CA PHE A 132 -16.66 0.68 0.56
C PHE A 132 -17.03 -0.78 0.25
N HIS A 133 -16.33 -1.38 -0.71
CA HIS A 133 -16.48 -2.79 -1.06
C HIS A 133 -15.44 -3.62 -0.32
N VAL A 134 -15.91 -4.53 0.52
CA VAL A 134 -15.08 -5.37 1.37
C VAL A 134 -14.77 -6.66 0.64
N ASP A 135 -13.49 -6.98 0.52
CA ASP A 135 -12.98 -8.24 0.00
C ASP A 135 -12.83 -9.28 1.12
N SER A 136 -12.46 -8.85 2.33
CA SER A 136 -12.26 -9.74 3.48
C SER A 136 -12.58 -9.05 4.80
N VAL A 137 -13.19 -9.80 5.72
CA VAL A 137 -13.52 -9.36 7.08
C VAL A 137 -12.68 -10.14 8.07
N VAL A 138 -11.90 -9.44 8.88
CA VAL A 138 -11.12 -10.03 9.97
C VAL A 138 -11.54 -9.39 11.27
N VAL A 139 -11.95 -10.20 12.23
CA VAL A 139 -12.29 -9.74 13.58
C VAL A 139 -11.11 -10.05 14.49
N LYS A 140 -10.59 -9.05 15.18
CA LYS A 140 -9.59 -9.24 16.23
C LYS A 140 -10.32 -9.53 17.53
N CYS A 141 -10.04 -10.69 18.13
CA CYS A 141 -10.42 -10.92 19.52
C CYS A 141 -9.59 -10.01 20.42
N PRO A 142 -10.19 -9.35 21.43
CA PRO A 142 -9.43 -8.74 22.51
C PRO A 142 -8.81 -9.83 23.39
N SER A 143 -7.77 -10.52 22.92
CA SER A 143 -6.93 -11.34 23.80
C SER A 143 -5.97 -10.43 24.55
N LYS A 144 -6.54 -9.75 25.55
CA LYS A 144 -5.95 -9.37 26.84
C LYS A 144 -4.43 -9.54 26.95
N TYR A 145 -3.68 -8.46 26.79
CA TYR A 145 -2.46 -8.17 27.58
C TYR A 145 -2.85 -7.27 28.76
N GLU A 146 -3.77 -7.73 29.59
CA GLU A 146 -3.82 -7.34 31.02
C GLU A 146 -3.27 -8.54 31.79
N ALA A 147 -1.97 -8.76 31.69
CA ALA A 147 -1.26 -9.61 32.62
C ALA A 147 -0.09 -8.79 33.15
N LEU A 148 -0.20 -8.41 34.43
CA LEU A 148 0.86 -7.92 35.31
C LEU A 148 1.20 -6.42 35.22
N SER A 149 0.27 -5.55 35.62
CA SER A 149 0.63 -4.27 36.28
C SER A 149 -0.15 -4.03 37.57
N GLN A 150 -0.76 -5.07 38.13
CA GLN A 150 -1.31 -5.03 39.49
C GLN A 150 -0.48 -5.97 40.38
N GLU A 151 0.77 -5.60 40.58
CA GLU A 151 1.56 -6.08 41.71
C GLU A 151 1.56 -4.97 42.77
N VAL A 152 0.72 -5.22 43.79
CA VAL A 152 0.69 -4.72 45.18
C VAL A 152 1.02 -3.25 45.49
#